data_AF-A0A1S1Q8G7-F1
#
_entry.id   AF-A0A1S1Q8G7-F1
#
_cell.length_a   1.000
_cell.length_b   1.000
_cell.length_c   1.000
_cell.angle_alpha   90.00
_cell.angle_beta   90.00
_cell.angle_gamma   90.00
#
_symmetry.space_group_name_H-M   'P 1'
#
loop_
_entity.id
_entity.type
_entity.pdbx_description
1 polymer ?
#
loop_
_entity_poly.entity_id
_entity_poly.type
_entity_poly.pdbx_seq_one_letter_code
_entity_poly.pdbx_strand_id
1 'polypeptide(L)'
;MGRSSSSVSADVWIGLEVVRYTNLRMIGTLTRTGDLGSESSVSKLQWATWHQRLGELSMQLLGPSAEIVGDGYALDGFQRGFLNSRAETIYGGANEIQRTILAERVLALPKEPA
;
A
#
# COMPACT_ATOMS: atom_id res chain seq x y z
N MET A 1 23.07 3.45 -9.90
CA MET A 1 23.26 2.04 -9.47
C MET A 1 21.88 1.44 -9.27
N GLY A 2 21.42 0.59 -10.20
CA GLY A 2 20.11 -0.07 -10.08
C GLY A 2 20.16 -1.11 -8.96
N ARG A 3 19.13 -1.15 -8.09
CA ARG A 3 19.00 -2.16 -7.05
C ARG A 3 18.87 -3.55 -7.71
N SER A 4 19.58 -4.55 -7.17
CA SER A 4 19.49 -5.93 -7.65
C SER A 4 18.08 -6.50 -7.39
N SER A 5 17.57 -7.33 -8.30
CA SER A 5 16.24 -7.96 -8.20
C SER A 5 16.02 -8.67 -6.85
N SER A 6 17.06 -9.31 -6.31
CA SER A 6 17.03 -9.97 -4.99
C SER A 6 16.73 -9.00 -3.83
N SER A 7 17.25 -7.77 -3.91
CA SER A 7 17.03 -6.75 -2.88
C SER A 7 15.62 -6.16 -2.93
N VAL A 8 15.02 -6.05 -4.13
CA VAL A 8 13.64 -5.57 -4.30
C VAL A 8 12.65 -6.61 -3.78
N SER A 9 12.88 -7.89 -4.07
CA SER A 9 12.07 -8.99 -3.54
C SER A 9 12.12 -9.06 -2.02
N ALA A 10 13.30 -8.89 -1.42
CA ALA A 10 13.45 -8.84 0.04
C ALA A 10 12.68 -7.66 0.67
N ASP A 11 12.72 -6.48 0.06
CA ASP A 11 11.99 -5.31 0.56
C ASP A 11 10.47 -5.47 0.49
N VAL A 12 9.95 -6.07 -0.58
CA VAL A 12 8.51 -6.36 -0.71
C VAL A 12 8.09 -7.40 0.33
N TRP A 13 8.90 -8.43 0.57
CA TRP A 13 8.64 -9.42 1.61
C TRP A 13 8.64 -8.80 3.01
N ILE A 14 9.68 -8.03 3.35
CA ILE A 14 9.76 -7.31 4.63
C ILE A 14 8.55 -6.39 4.79
N GLY A 15 8.20 -5.64 3.74
CA GLY A 15 7.03 -4.77 3.75
C GLY A 15 5.73 -5.51 4.05
N LEU A 16 5.55 -6.72 3.52
CA LEU A 16 4.37 -7.56 3.78
C LEU A 16 4.31 -7.97 5.26
N GLU A 17 5.44 -8.38 5.83
CA GLU A 17 5.50 -8.73 7.26
C GLU A 17 5.20 -7.51 8.14
N VAL A 18 5.70 -6.32 7.80
CA VAL A 18 5.32 -5.10 8.53
C VAL A 18 3.81 -4.85 8.38
N VAL A 19 3.21 -5.03 7.20
CA VAL A 19 1.75 -4.81 6.99
C VAL A 19 0.96 -5.77 7.87
N ARG A 20 1.36 -7.03 7.89
CA ARG A 20 0.76 -8.07 8.71
C ARG A 20 0.79 -7.69 10.19
N TYR A 21 1.96 -7.32 10.73
CA TYR A 21 2.07 -6.97 12.15
C TYR A 21 1.32 -5.68 12.51
N THR A 22 1.33 -4.67 11.64
CA THR A 22 0.51 -3.45 11.82
C THR A 22 -0.97 -3.80 11.89
N ASN A 23 -1.47 -4.65 10.98
CA ASN A 23 -2.88 -5.05 10.95
C ASN A 23 -3.27 -5.90 12.17
N LEU A 24 -2.41 -6.82 12.60
CA LEU A 24 -2.65 -7.61 13.80
C LEU A 24 -2.72 -6.74 15.05
N ARG A 25 -1.85 -5.72 15.17
CA ARG A 25 -1.92 -4.73 16.25
C ARG A 25 -3.22 -3.95 16.19
N MET A 26 -3.59 -3.45 15.02
CA MET A 26 -4.81 -2.69 14.78
C MET A 26 -6.07 -3.48 15.18
N ILE A 27 -6.16 -4.75 14.80
CA ILE A 27 -7.24 -5.66 15.22
C ILE A 27 -7.24 -5.81 16.75
N GLY A 28 -6.07 -6.03 17.36
CA GLY A 28 -5.94 -6.14 18.80
C GLY A 28 -6.35 -4.87 19.56
N THR A 29 -6.11 -3.68 18.98
CA THR A 29 -6.62 -2.40 19.50
C THR A 29 -8.13 -2.35 19.39
N LEU A 30 -8.69 -2.59 18.19
CA LEU A 30 -10.14 -2.58 17.94
C LEU A 30 -10.91 -3.46 18.91
N THR A 31 -10.44 -4.70 19.12
CA THR A 31 -11.10 -5.65 20.01
C THR A 31 -11.11 -5.18 21.47
N ARG A 32 -10.11 -4.38 21.89
CA ARG A 32 -9.97 -3.91 23.28
C ARG A 32 -10.67 -2.57 23.52
N THR A 33 -10.60 -1.65 22.56
CA THR A 33 -11.03 -0.25 22.74
C THR A 33 -12.31 0.08 21.98
N GLY A 34 -12.68 -0.72 20.97
CA GLY A 34 -13.78 -0.41 20.06
C GLY A 34 -13.46 0.69 19.03
N ASP A 35 -12.23 1.22 19.01
CA ASP A 35 -11.82 2.33 18.15
C ASP A 35 -10.39 2.12 17.61
N LEU A 36 -10.20 2.38 16.32
CA LEU A 36 -8.92 2.32 15.63
C LEU A 36 -8.16 3.65 15.63
N GLY A 37 -8.86 4.77 15.79
CA GLY A 37 -8.26 6.11 15.69
C GLY A 37 -7.37 6.27 14.44
N SER A 38 -6.21 6.89 14.64
CA SER A 38 -5.21 7.17 13.60
C SER A 38 -4.40 5.94 13.13
N GLU A 39 -4.50 4.78 13.79
CA GLU A 39 -3.83 3.54 13.33
C GLU A 39 -4.37 3.10 11.97
N SER A 40 -5.64 3.38 11.68
CA SER A 40 -6.28 3.13 10.38
C SER A 40 -5.60 3.90 9.24
N SER A 41 -5.22 5.16 9.46
CA SER A 41 -4.49 5.99 8.48
C SER A 41 -3.10 5.45 8.20
N VAL A 42 -2.39 4.96 9.24
CA VAL A 42 -1.08 4.32 9.07
C VAL A 42 -1.21 3.04 8.25
N SER A 43 -2.15 2.16 8.62
CA SER A 43 -2.39 0.90 7.91
C SER A 43 -2.73 1.13 6.43
N LYS A 44 -3.60 2.10 6.12
CA LYS A 44 -3.95 2.45 4.73
C LYS A 44 -2.72 2.88 3.93
N LEU A 45 -1.95 3.85 4.44
CA LEU A 45 -0.75 4.34 3.76
C LEU A 45 0.25 3.23 3.47
N GLN A 46 0.44 2.36 4.47
CA GLN A 46 1.35 1.25 4.37
C GLN A 46 0.87 0.24 3.33
N TRP A 47 -0.42 -0.13 3.35
CA TRP A 47 -1.03 -1.03 2.37
C TRP A 47 -0.88 -0.50 0.94
N ALA A 48 -1.36 0.72 0.68
CA ALA A 48 -1.35 1.29 -0.66
C ALA A 48 0.08 1.41 -1.23
N THR A 49 1.03 1.85 -0.40
CA THR A 49 2.45 1.98 -0.81
C THR A 49 3.09 0.61 -1.06
N TRP A 50 2.83 -0.38 -0.20
CA TRP A 50 3.38 -1.72 -0.35
C TRP A 50 2.79 -2.44 -1.57
N HIS A 51 1.47 -2.38 -1.75
CA HIS A 51 0.79 -3.04 -2.86
C HIS A 51 1.24 -2.47 -4.21
N GLN A 52 1.50 -1.16 -4.29
CA GLN A 52 2.08 -0.56 -5.48
C GLN A 52 3.46 -1.15 -5.82
N ARG A 53 4.33 -1.32 -4.82
CA ARG A 53 5.66 -1.94 -5.01
C ARG A 53 5.55 -3.41 -5.39
N LEU A 54 4.62 -4.15 -4.80
CA LEU A 54 4.34 -5.54 -5.17
C LEU A 54 3.86 -5.63 -6.63
N GLY A 55 2.95 -4.74 -7.05
CA GLY A 55 2.49 -4.65 -8.43
C GLY A 55 3.65 -4.37 -9.38
N GLU A 56 4.47 -3.36 -9.09
CA GLU A 56 5.66 -3.02 -9.89
C GLU A 56 6.65 -4.19 -9.99
N LEU A 57 6.91 -4.89 -8.89
CA LEU A 57 7.75 -6.09 -8.89
C LEU A 57 7.14 -7.22 -9.73
N SER A 58 5.82 -7.43 -9.63
CA SER A 58 5.12 -8.46 -10.41
C SER A 58 5.26 -8.21 -11.90
N MET A 59 5.07 -6.96 -12.35
CA MET A 59 5.27 -6.56 -13.74
C MET A 59 6.73 -6.78 -14.19
N GLN A 60 7.70 -6.46 -13.34
CA GLN A 60 9.13 -6.66 -13.64
C GLN A 60 9.51 -8.14 -13.77
N LEU A 61 8.97 -9.01 -12.89
CA LEU A 61 9.28 -10.44 -12.91
C LEU A 61 8.67 -11.17 -14.12
N LEU A 62 7.47 -10.76 -14.51
CA LEU A 62 6.78 -11.28 -15.71
C LEU A 62 7.39 -10.70 -17.00
N GLY A 63 7.95 -9.49 -16.93
CA GLY A 63 8.56 -8.84 -18.08
C GLY A 63 7.53 -8.55 -19.19
N PRO A 64 7.88 -8.70 -20.47
CA PRO A 64 6.98 -8.35 -21.58
C PRO A 64 5.63 -9.07 -21.58
N SER A 65 5.53 -10.28 -21.00
CA SER A 65 4.25 -11.00 -20.95
C SER A 65 3.24 -10.30 -20.05
N ALA A 66 3.69 -9.48 -19.11
CA ALA A 66 2.82 -8.71 -18.22
C ALA A 66 1.99 -7.66 -18.98
N GLU A 67 2.42 -7.25 -20.17
CA GLU A 67 1.74 -6.25 -21.00
C GLU A 67 0.70 -6.86 -21.94
N ILE A 68 0.65 -8.20 -22.04
CA ILE A 68 -0.28 -8.91 -22.91
C ILE A 68 -1.54 -9.25 -22.12
N VAL A 69 -2.66 -8.63 -22.51
CA VAL A 69 -3.98 -8.94 -21.95
C VAL A 69 -4.63 -10.11 -22.69
N GLY A 70 -5.50 -10.84 -22.02
CA GLY A 70 -6.31 -11.89 -22.63
C GLY A 70 -7.46 -11.33 -23.48
N ASP A 71 -8.20 -12.25 -24.10
CA ASP A 71 -9.36 -11.91 -24.94
C ASP A 71 -10.34 -10.98 -24.22
N GLY A 72 -10.85 -9.97 -24.94
CA GLY A 72 -11.77 -8.99 -24.37
C GLY A 72 -11.17 -8.13 -23.26
N TYR A 73 -9.85 -7.89 -23.27
CA TYR A 73 -9.10 -7.16 -22.24
C TYR A 73 -9.12 -7.85 -20.87
N ALA A 74 -9.20 -9.19 -20.86
CA ALA A 74 -9.13 -9.95 -19.63
C ALA A 74 -7.76 -9.78 -18.96
N LEU A 75 -7.76 -9.23 -17.74
CA LEU A 75 -6.57 -9.08 -16.91
C LEU A 75 -6.35 -10.32 -16.04
N ASP A 76 -5.11 -10.78 -15.95
CA ASP A 76 -4.69 -11.75 -14.95
C ASP A 76 -4.63 -11.12 -13.54
N GLY A 77 -4.29 -11.93 -12.54
CA GLY A 77 -4.20 -11.48 -11.15
C GLY A 77 -3.12 -10.43 -10.90
N PHE A 78 -1.97 -10.54 -11.56
CA PHE A 78 -0.84 -9.62 -11.39
C PHE A 78 -1.10 -8.29 -12.08
N GLN A 79 -1.63 -8.31 -13.30
CA GLN A 79 -2.05 -7.14 -14.06
C GLN A 79 -3.15 -6.38 -13.32
N ARG A 80 -4.18 -7.09 -12.84
CA ARG A 80 -5.26 -6.49 -12.05
C ARG A 80 -4.73 -5.93 -10.73
N GLY A 81 -3.85 -6.66 -10.03
CA GLY A 81 -3.21 -6.18 -8.80
C GLY A 81 -2.41 -4.90 -9.03
N PHE A 82 -1.58 -4.86 -10.08
CA PHE A 82 -0.82 -3.67 -10.48
C PHE A 82 -1.74 -2.46 -10.72
N LEU A 83 -2.80 -2.62 -11.50
CA LEU A 83 -3.72 -1.52 -11.80
C LEU A 83 -4.52 -1.08 -10.57
N ASN A 84 -5.02 -2.03 -9.77
CA ASN A 84 -5.73 -1.74 -8.53
C ASN A 84 -4.87 -0.98 -7.52
N SER A 85 -3.59 -1.36 -7.39
CA SER A 85 -2.65 -0.71 -6.48
C SER A 85 -2.49 0.79 -6.75
N ARG A 86 -2.66 1.24 -8.00
CA ARG A 86 -2.63 2.67 -8.35
C ARG A 86 -3.85 3.40 -7.80
N ALA A 87 -5.03 2.80 -7.97
CA ALA A 87 -6.27 3.37 -7.50
C ALA A 87 -6.29 3.49 -5.97
N GLU A 88 -5.70 2.53 -5.24
CA GLU A 88 -5.64 2.51 -3.76
C GLU A 88 -4.93 3.73 -3.16
N THR A 89 -4.01 4.36 -3.92
CA THR A 89 -3.35 5.59 -3.46
C THR A 89 -4.29 6.80 -3.47
N ILE A 90 -5.44 6.70 -4.13
CA ILE A 90 -6.41 7.79 -4.38
C ILE A 90 -7.71 7.58 -3.60
N TYR A 91 -8.36 6.43 -3.76
CA TYR A 91 -9.65 6.18 -3.13
C TYR A 91 -9.51 5.83 -1.63
N GLY A 92 -10.62 5.97 -0.88
CA GLY A 92 -10.61 5.71 0.56
C GLY A 92 -9.79 6.73 1.37
N GLY A 93 -9.62 7.93 0.81
CA GLY A 93 -8.74 8.99 1.30
C GLY A 93 -7.35 8.85 0.68
N ALA A 94 -7.01 9.79 -0.20
CA ALA A 94 -5.73 9.82 -0.90
C ALA A 94 -4.55 9.77 0.09
N ASN A 95 -3.40 9.28 -0.36
CA ASN A 95 -2.22 9.15 0.51
C ASN A 95 -1.82 10.51 1.13
N GLU A 96 -2.01 11.61 0.40
CA GLU A 96 -1.78 12.97 0.87
C GLU A 96 -2.69 13.30 2.06
N ILE A 97 -3.99 13.03 1.93
CA ILE A 97 -4.97 13.23 3.01
C ILE A 97 -4.60 12.40 4.25
N GLN A 98 -4.18 11.15 4.08
CA GLN A 98 -3.77 10.32 5.21
C GLN A 98 -2.51 10.86 5.89
N ARG A 99 -1.55 11.40 5.14
CA ARG A 99 -0.36 12.06 5.72
C ARG A 99 -0.75 13.32 6.49
N THR A 100 -1.68 14.12 5.97
CA THR A 100 -2.22 15.30 6.69
C THR A 100 -2.92 14.88 7.99
N ILE A 101 -3.74 13.83 7.97
CA ILE A 101 -4.37 13.29 9.19
C ILE A 101 -3.32 12.90 10.23
N LEU A 102 -2.25 12.21 9.83
CA LEU A 102 -1.18 11.83 10.74
C LEU A 102 -0.40 13.05 11.26
N ALA A 103 -0.07 14.00 10.37
CA ALA A 103 0.62 15.23 10.75
C ALA A 103 -0.17 16.03 11.81
N GLU A 104 -1.45 16.26 11.57
CA GLU A 104 -2.27 17.09 12.46
C GLU A 104 -2.73 16.35 13.72
N ARG A 105 -3.18 15.09 13.58
CA ARG A 105 -3.83 14.37 14.70
C ARG A 105 -2.90 13.51 15.52
N VAL A 106 -1.77 13.08 14.95
CA VAL A 106 -0.78 12.24 15.67
C VAL A 106 0.43 13.05 16.07
N LEU A 107 0.97 13.86 15.15
CA LEU A 107 2.17 14.65 15.39
C LEU A 107 1.87 16.07 15.92
N ALA A 108 0.59 16.46 16.00
CA ALA A 108 0.15 17.78 16.45
C ALA A 108 0.80 18.95 15.69
N LEU A 109 1.12 18.73 14.41
CA LEU A 109 1.65 19.77 13.53
C LEU A 109 0.55 20.79 13.19
N PRO A 110 0.92 22.04 12.85
CA PRO A 110 -0.02 23.04 12.36
C PRO A 110 -0.78 22.52 11.13
N LYS A 111 -2.04 22.95 10.99
CA LYS A 111 -2.85 22.59 9.82
C LYS A 111 -2.24 23.14 8.54
N GLU A 112 -2.40 22.40 7.45
CA GLU A 112 -2.04 22.92 6.13
C GLU A 112 -2.86 24.19 5.82
N PRO A 113 -2.23 25.23 5.24
CA PRO A 113 -2.96 26.41 4.80
C PRO A 113 -3.97 26.04 3.71
N ALA A 114 -5.15 26.64 3.79
CA ALA A 114 -6.27 26.41 2.87
C ALA A 114 -6.06 27.04 1.50
#